data_AF-A0A6G5A447-F1
#
_entry.id   AF-A0A6G5A447-F1
#
_cell.length_a   1.000
_cell.length_b   1.000
_cell.length_c   1.000
_cell.angle_alpha   90.00
_cell.angle_beta   90.00
_cell.angle_gamma   90.00
#
_symmetry.space_group_name_H-M   'P 1'
#
loop_
_entity.id
_entity.type
_entity.pdbx_description
1 polymer ?
#
loop_
_entity_poly.entity_id
_entity_poly.type
_entity_poly.pdbx_seq_one_letter_code
_entity_poly.pdbx_strand_id
1 'polypeptide(L)'
;MKGSELLIVVLVSAHFTTLQCKWNIAEKTYAMKKFLNTSFPIWTIYTTRGSKRRCEVDVKHYITRNSIEYHHFFTEGHQRNKVIMEGVFDKNKRTE
;
A
#
# COMPACT_ATOMS: atom_id res chain seq x y z
N MET A 1 25.19 27.10 -36.44
CA MET A 1 25.70 26.22 -35.37
C MET A 1 26.71 25.25 -35.95
N LYS A 2 27.92 25.17 -35.37
CA LYS A 2 28.95 24.20 -35.77
C LYS A 2 28.51 22.80 -35.33
N GLY A 3 28.89 21.75 -36.07
CA GLY A 3 28.46 20.37 -35.79
C GLY A 3 28.77 19.88 -34.36
N SER A 4 29.79 20.44 -33.72
CA SER A 4 30.13 20.18 -32.31
C SER A 4 29.05 20.63 -31.33
N GLU A 5 28.34 21.73 -31.61
CA GLU A 5 27.32 22.26 -30.70
C GLU A 5 26.02 21.43 -30.76
N LEU A 6 25.68 20.93 -31.93
CA LEU A 6 24.56 19.99 -32.11
C LEU A 6 24.79 18.70 -31.32
N LEU A 7 26.02 18.18 -31.33
CA LEU A 7 26.41 16.99 -30.57
C LEU A 7 26.26 17.19 -29.06
N ILE A 8 26.69 18.35 -28.54
CA ILE A 8 26.56 18.68 -27.12
C ILE A 8 25.09 18.77 -26.73
N VAL A 9 24.25 19.43 -27.52
CA VAL A 9 22.81 19.56 -27.24
C VAL A 9 22.13 18.18 -27.21
N VAL A 10 22.45 17.31 -28.16
CA VAL A 10 21.90 15.94 -28.19
C VAL A 10 22.34 15.14 -26.97
N LEU A 11 23.62 15.19 -26.59
CA LEU A 11 24.15 14.49 -25.41
C LEU A 11 23.52 15.00 -24.12
N VAL A 12 23.38 16.32 -23.96
CA VAL A 12 22.74 16.94 -22.78
C VAL A 12 21.26 16.56 -22.70
N SER A 13 20.55 16.54 -23.83
CA SER A 13 19.14 16.13 -23.86
C SER A 13 18.95 14.66 -23.48
N ALA A 14 19.83 13.77 -23.96
CA ALA A 14 19.81 12.35 -23.60
C ALA A 14 20.16 12.12 -22.11
N HIS A 15 21.06 12.93 -21.54
CA HIS A 15 21.33 12.93 -20.11
C HIS A 15 20.13 13.42 -19.29
N PHE A 16 19.41 14.44 -19.76
CA PHE A 16 18.22 14.93 -19.07
C PHE A 16 17.05 13.94 -19.08
N THR A 17 16.82 13.24 -20.19
CA THR A 17 15.77 12.21 -20.27
C THR A 17 16.09 10.99 -19.41
N THR A 18 17.36 10.59 -19.31
CA THR A 18 17.78 9.49 -18.41
C THR A 18 17.68 9.88 -16.93
N LEU A 19 17.87 11.16 -16.59
CA LEU A 19 17.64 11.67 -15.23
C LEU A 19 16.15 11.71 -14.86
N GLN A 20 15.27 12.07 -15.80
CA GLN A 20 13.81 12.02 -15.57
C GLN A 20 13.32 10.60 -15.25
N CYS A 21 13.85 9.57 -15.91
CA CYS A 21 13.48 8.18 -15.61
C CYS A 21 14.01 7.68 -14.25
N LYS A 22 15.15 8.21 -13.78
CA LYS A 22 15.72 7.88 -12.45
C LYS A 22 15.05 8.64 -11.31
N TRP A 23 14.31 9.71 -11.58
CA TRP A 23 13.54 10.46 -10.59
C TRP A 23 12.21 9.78 -10.21
N ASN A 24 12.12 8.46 -10.36
CA ASN A 24 11.17 7.67 -9.58
C ASN A 24 11.65 7.65 -8.13
N ILE A 25 11.45 8.76 -7.42
CA ILE A 25 11.19 8.74 -5.98
C ILE A 25 9.86 8.01 -5.83
N ALA A 26 9.87 6.70 -6.05
CA ALA A 26 8.80 5.86 -5.60
C ALA A 26 8.82 6.05 -4.08
N GLU A 27 7.84 6.80 -3.55
CA GLU A 27 7.56 6.83 -2.12
C GLU A 27 7.73 5.40 -1.64
N LYS A 28 8.63 5.17 -0.68
CA LYS A 28 8.94 3.85 -0.15
C LYS A 28 7.65 3.30 0.44
N THR A 29 6.81 2.67 -0.38
CA THR A 29 5.54 2.11 0.05
C THR A 29 5.90 0.96 0.95
N TYR A 30 5.75 1.17 2.25
CA TYR A 30 5.96 0.15 3.26
C TYR A 30 5.29 -1.15 2.82
N ALA A 31 6.00 -2.28 2.94
CA ALA A 31 5.51 -3.58 2.47
C ALA A 31 4.11 -3.90 3.00
N MET A 32 3.84 -3.54 4.27
CA MET A 32 2.52 -3.67 4.88
C MET A 32 1.46 -2.81 4.19
N LYS A 33 1.75 -1.53 3.93
CA LYS A 33 0.81 -0.64 3.22
C LYS A 33 0.50 -1.16 1.81
N LYS A 34 1.50 -1.70 1.11
CA LYS A 34 1.32 -2.33 -0.20
C LYS A 34 0.45 -3.57 -0.12
N PHE A 35 0.71 -4.45 0.85
CA PHE A 35 -0.07 -5.66 1.10
C PHE A 35 -1.54 -5.34 1.40
N LEU A 36 -1.78 -4.39 2.30
CA LEU A 36 -3.10 -3.97 2.74
C LEU A 36 -3.88 -3.20 1.65
N ASN A 37 -3.19 -2.59 0.69
CA ASN A 37 -3.82 -1.90 -0.44
C ASN A 37 -4.30 -2.87 -1.54
N THR A 38 -5.12 -3.85 -1.17
CA THR A 38 -5.77 -4.77 -2.10
C THR A 38 -7.24 -4.37 -2.32
N SER A 39 -7.81 -4.72 -3.47
CA SER A 39 -9.26 -4.65 -3.73
C SER A 39 -10.00 -5.90 -3.25
N PHE A 40 -9.27 -6.99 -3.00
CA PHE A 40 -9.85 -8.25 -2.58
C PHE A 40 -10.07 -8.29 -1.06
N PRO A 41 -11.16 -8.91 -0.58
CA PRO A 41 -11.36 -9.19 0.83
C PRO A 41 -10.24 -10.07 1.40
N ILE A 42 -9.81 -9.78 2.63
CA ILE A 42 -8.79 -10.57 3.32
C ILE A 42 -9.51 -11.51 4.28
N TRP A 43 -9.43 -12.81 4.01
CA TRP A 43 -10.08 -13.85 4.81
C TRP A 43 -9.13 -14.41 5.86
N THR A 44 -9.61 -14.55 7.09
CA THR A 44 -8.89 -15.28 8.13
C THR A 44 -9.34 -16.74 8.12
N ILE A 45 -8.44 -17.62 7.66
CA ILE A 45 -8.69 -19.07 7.61
C ILE A 45 -8.22 -19.77 8.88
N TYR A 46 -7.05 -19.36 9.40
CA TYR A 46 -6.45 -19.91 10.61
C TYR A 46 -6.05 -18.79 11.56
N THR A 47 -6.36 -18.96 12.84
CA THR A 47 -6.00 -18.02 13.89
C THR A 47 -5.71 -18.78 15.19
N THR A 48 -4.73 -18.31 15.95
CA THR A 48 -4.44 -18.82 17.30
C THR A 48 -5.35 -18.20 18.36
N ARG A 49 -6.10 -17.15 17.99
CA ARG A 49 -7.10 -16.55 18.87
C ARG A 49 -8.21 -17.56 19.07
N GLY A 50 -8.29 -18.19 20.25
CA GLY A 50 -9.21 -19.29 20.58
C GLY A 50 -10.70 -18.93 20.62
N SER A 51 -11.18 -18.04 19.75
CA SER A 51 -12.52 -17.48 19.79
C SER A 51 -13.52 -18.27 18.92
N LYS A 52 -14.81 -18.13 19.26
CA LYS A 52 -15.96 -18.71 18.56
C LYS A 52 -16.27 -18.06 17.20
N ARG A 53 -15.52 -17.05 16.79
CA ARG A 53 -15.80 -16.28 15.57
C ARG A 53 -15.51 -17.12 14.35
N ARG A 54 -16.44 -17.10 13.39
CA ARG A 54 -16.36 -17.83 12.13
C ARG A 54 -16.49 -16.87 10.97
N CYS A 55 -15.98 -17.27 9.81
CA CYS A 55 -16.09 -16.51 8.56
C CYS A 55 -15.57 -15.06 8.73
N GLU A 56 -14.43 -14.93 9.43
CA GLU A 56 -13.79 -13.64 9.65
C GLU A 56 -13.20 -13.11 8.34
N VAL A 57 -13.62 -11.91 7.95
CA VAL A 57 -13.20 -11.27 6.71
C VAL A 57 -13.09 -9.76 6.89
N ASP A 58 -11.99 -9.20 6.37
CA ASP A 58 -11.71 -7.78 6.37
C ASP A 58 -11.84 -7.23 4.96
N VAL A 59 -12.76 -6.27 4.78
CA VAL A 59 -12.98 -5.57 3.52
C VAL A 59 -12.50 -4.14 3.65
N LYS A 60 -11.50 -3.77 2.84
CA LYS A 60 -10.96 -2.41 2.84
C LYS A 60 -12.06 -1.42 2.47
N HIS A 61 -12.29 -0.43 3.34
CA HIS A 61 -13.20 0.67 3.03
C HIS A 61 -12.44 1.79 2.32
N TYR A 62 -11.39 2.33 2.95
CA TYR A 62 -10.49 3.30 2.34
C TYR A 62 -9.07 3.16 2.90
N ILE A 63 -8.10 3.69 2.15
CA ILE A 63 -6.71 3.78 2.57
C ILE A 63 -6.17 5.16 2.23
N THR A 64 -5.51 5.81 3.18
CA THR A 64 -4.93 7.14 3.01
C THR A 64 -3.40 7.07 3.06
N ARG A 65 -2.75 8.24 3.11
CA ARG A 65 -1.31 8.30 3.34
C ARG A 65 -0.94 7.71 4.70
N ASN A 66 -1.75 7.95 5.73
CA ASN A 66 -1.40 7.76 7.14
C ASN A 66 -2.30 6.76 7.87
N SER A 67 -3.42 6.35 7.29
CA SER A 67 -4.37 5.44 7.93
C SER A 67 -5.02 4.50 6.92
N ILE A 68 -5.70 3.50 7.45
CA ILE A 68 -6.53 2.57 6.72
C ILE A 68 -7.76 2.24 7.54
N GLU A 69 -8.89 2.08 6.87
CA GLU A 69 -10.13 1.62 7.50
C GLU A 69 -10.62 0.35 6.83
N TYR A 70 -11.03 -0.61 7.65
CA TYR A 70 -11.66 -1.86 7.25
C TYR A 70 -13.05 -2.00 7.85
N HIS A 71 -13.94 -2.58 7.05
CA HIS A 71 -15.10 -3.26 7.58
C HIS A 71 -14.72 -4.70 7.94
N HIS A 72 -14.72 -5.01 9.22
CA HIS A 72 -14.48 -6.35 9.75
C HIS A 72 -15.82 -7.06 9.94
N PHE A 73 -15.98 -8.18 9.25
CA PHE A 73 -17.16 -9.02 9.36
C PHE A 73 -16.79 -10.34 10.01
N PHE A 74 -17.66 -10.80 10.90
CA PHE A 74 -17.52 -12.10 11.55
C PHE A 74 -18.87 -12.65 11.96
N THR A 75 -18.96 -13.96 12.10
CA THR A 75 -20.14 -14.63 12.64
C THR A 75 -19.85 -15.11 14.04
N GLU A 76 -20.73 -14.79 14.99
CA GLU A 76 -20.65 -15.29 16.36
C GLU A 76 -21.98 -15.97 16.71
N GLY A 77 -21.94 -17.28 16.97
CA GLY A 77 -23.15 -18.09 17.04
C GLY A 77 -23.91 -18.09 15.71
N HIS A 78 -25.15 -17.59 15.71
CA HIS A 78 -26.00 -17.46 14.52
C HIS A 78 -26.11 -16.02 14.00
N GLN A 79 -25.37 -15.07 14.61
CA GLN A 79 -25.44 -13.67 14.25
C GLN A 79 -24.23 -13.25 13.42
N ARG A 80 -24.48 -12.51 12.35
CA ARG A 80 -23.46 -11.83 11.55
C ARG A 80 -23.22 -10.45 12.14
N ASN A 81 -21.98 -10.16 12.45
CA ASN A 81 -21.53 -8.90 13.02
C ASN A 81 -20.65 -8.14 12.03
N LYS A 82 -20.72 -6.82 12.11
CA LYS A 82 -19.86 -5.88 11.39
C LYS A 82 -19.31 -4.88 12.39
N VAL A 83 -18.01 -4.68 12.37
CA VAL A 83 -17.35 -3.59 13.11
C VAL A 83 -16.41 -2.83 12.16
N ILE A 84 -16.17 -1.55 12.48
CA ILE A 84 -15.21 -0.72 11.75
C ILE A 84 -13.88 -0.83 12.50
N MET A 85 -12.80 -1.11 11.78
CA MET A 85 -11.44 -1.16 12.32
C MET A 85 -10.59 -0.10 11.63
N GLU A 86 -9.91 0.71 12.43
CA GLU A 86 -8.96 1.71 11.94
C GLU A 86 -7.53 1.29 12.29
N GLY A 87 -6.63 1.41 11.31
CA GLY A 87 -5.19 1.23 11.48
C GLY A 87 -4.44 2.50 11.10
N VAL A 88 -3.35 2.78 11.80
CA VAL A 88 -2.49 3.96 11.54
C VAL A 88 -1.12 3.51 11.04
N PHE A 89 -0.66 4.12 9.95
CA PHE A 89 0.69 3.95 9.42
C PHE A 89 1.63 4.97 10.07
N ASP A 90 2.38 4.51 11.07
CA ASP A 90 3.42 5.32 11.70
C ASP A 90 4.66 5.41 10.78
N LYS A 91 5.00 6.62 10.35
CA LYS A 91 6.17 6.88 9.51
C LYS A 91 7.48 6.87 10.29
N ASN A 92 7.41 7.07 11.61
CA ASN A 92 8.57 7.16 12.49
C ASN A 92 9.00 5.79 13.01
N LYS A 93 8.11 4.79 13.02
CA LYS A 93 8.48 3.38 13.18
C LYS A 93 9.05 2.85 11.87
N ARG A 94 10.33 3.15 11.62
CA ARG A 94 11.15 2.30 10.74
C ARG A 94 11.20 0.95 11.44
N THR A 95 10.56 -0.05 10.86
CA THR A 95 10.64 -1.44 11.30
C THR A 95 12.13 -1.80 11.46
N GLU A 96 12.48 -2.28 12.66
CA GLU A 96 13.71 -3.03 12.92
C GLU A 96 13.85 -4.23 11.97
#